data_AF-A0A2W1BIQ1-F1
#
_entry.id   AF-A0A2W1BIQ1-F1
#
_cell.length_a   1.000
_cell.length_b   1.000
_cell.length_c   1.000
_cell.angle_alpha   90.00
_cell.angle_beta   90.00
_cell.angle_gamma   90.00
#
_symmetry.space_group_name_H-M   'P 1'
#
loop_
_entity.id
_entity.type
_entity.pdbx_description
1 polymer ?
#
loop_
_entity_poly.entity_id
_entity_poly.type
_entity_poly.pdbx_seq_one_letter_code
_entity_poly.pdbx_strand_id
1 'polypeptide(L)'
;MRLLFQNENSELRQYFRQNDVFILDRGFRDSFPLLTPLGYTVCKPETLSAGKTQLSTEKANKSRLVTLCSAIITKMAKARKRQRNTDQWKRNLQKLERDEGTGQP
;
A
#
# COMPACT_ATOMS: atom_id res chain seq x y z
N MET A 1 -2.20 0.79 -13.03
CA MET A 1 -0.93 0.19 -12.55
C MET A 1 0.03 -0.08 -13.71
N ARG A 2 -0.41 -0.74 -14.79
CA ARG A 2 0.44 -1.11 -15.95
C ARG A 2 1.29 0.04 -16.53
N LEU A 3 0.67 1.18 -16.82
CA LEU A 3 1.35 2.36 -17.38
C LEU A 3 2.47 2.92 -16.49
N LEU A 4 2.36 2.74 -15.16
CA LEU A 4 3.32 3.29 -14.19
C LEU A 4 4.64 2.50 -14.15
N PHE A 5 4.61 1.22 -14.56
CA PHE A 5 5.75 0.31 -14.51
C PHE A 5 6.35 -0.02 -15.90
N GLN A 6 5.72 0.43 -16.97
CA GLN A 6 6.17 0.19 -18.36
C GLN A 6 7.40 1.00 -18.76
N ASN A 7 7.53 2.25 -18.27
CA ASN A 7 8.69 3.09 -18.53
C ASN A 7 9.74 2.89 -17.44
N GLU A 8 10.95 2.49 -17.81
CA GLU A 8 12.05 2.24 -16.87
C GLU A 8 12.52 3.51 -16.15
N ASN A 9 12.31 4.68 -16.77
CA ASN A 9 12.62 5.98 -16.19
C ASN A 9 11.46 6.56 -15.36
N SER A 10 10.40 5.78 -15.11
CA SER A 10 9.32 6.26 -14.23
C SER A 10 9.80 6.38 -12.79
N GLU A 11 9.23 7.34 -12.06
CA GLU A 11 9.54 7.53 -10.63
C GLU A 11 9.37 6.24 -9.83
N LEU A 12 8.35 5.41 -10.16
CA LEU A 12 8.16 4.13 -9.49
C LEU A 12 9.26 3.11 -9.82
N ARG A 13 9.71 3.03 -11.08
CA ARG A 13 10.80 2.12 -11.49
C ARG A 13 12.16 2.56 -10.93
N GLN A 14 12.34 3.84 -10.64
CA GLN A 14 13.54 4.35 -9.94
C GLN A 14 13.45 4.17 -8.42
N TYR A 15 12.24 4.25 -7.85
CA TYR A 15 12.02 4.10 -6.42
C TYR A 15 12.17 2.64 -5.97
N PHE A 16 11.51 1.71 -6.68
CA PHE A 16 11.57 0.28 -6.36
C PHE A 16 12.79 -0.37 -6.96
N ARG A 17 13.42 -1.27 -6.21
CA ARG A 17 14.62 -2.00 -6.61
C ARG A 17 14.28 -3.46 -6.89
N GLN A 18 15.15 -4.11 -7.65
CA GLN A 18 15.07 -5.55 -7.84
C GLN A 18 15.05 -6.26 -6.48
N ASN A 19 14.24 -7.32 -6.39
CA ASN A 19 13.96 -8.10 -5.17
C ASN A 19 13.10 -7.40 -4.11
N ASP A 20 12.64 -6.17 -4.33
CA ASP A 20 11.62 -5.57 -3.46
C ASP A 20 10.34 -6.43 -3.45
N VAL A 21 9.70 -6.46 -2.28
CA VAL A 21 8.54 -7.30 -2.04
C VAL A 21 7.25 -6.50 -2.25
N PHE A 22 6.46 -6.93 -3.22
CA PHE A 22 5.11 -6.43 -3.46
C PHE A 22 4.09 -7.35 -2.80
N ILE A 23 3.40 -6.83 -1.79
CA ILE A 23 2.25 -7.50 -1.17
C ILE A 23 0.98 -6.96 -1.84
N LEU A 24 0.35 -7.81 -2.65
CA LEU A 24 -0.81 -7.44 -3.44
C LEU A 24 -2.11 -7.83 -2.74
N ASP A 25 -3.05 -6.89 -2.69
CA ASP A 25 -4.43 -7.20 -2.35
C ASP A 25 -5.11 -8.00 -3.47
N ARG A 26 -6.25 -8.62 -3.14
CA ARG A 26 -7.02 -9.44 -4.08
C ARG A 26 -7.38 -8.71 -5.37
N GLY A 27 -7.67 -7.41 -5.30
CA GLY A 27 -8.02 -6.57 -6.45
C GLY A 27 -6.86 -6.22 -7.38
N PHE A 28 -5.62 -6.53 -7.00
CA PHE A 28 -4.41 -6.23 -7.80
C PHE A 28 -3.66 -7.47 -8.27
N ARG A 29 -4.24 -8.66 -8.14
CA ARG A 29 -3.57 -9.92 -8.55
C ARG A 29 -3.22 -9.96 -10.04
N ASP A 30 -3.97 -9.25 -10.85
CA ASP A 30 -3.74 -9.05 -12.29
C ASP A 30 -2.42 -8.35 -12.60
N SER A 31 -1.81 -7.69 -11.62
CA SER A 31 -0.47 -7.10 -11.74
C SER A 31 0.67 -8.12 -11.56
N PHE A 32 0.40 -9.34 -11.10
CA PHE A 32 1.44 -10.36 -10.93
C PHE A 32 2.27 -10.60 -12.21
N PRO A 33 1.67 -10.80 -13.40
CA PRO A 33 2.42 -10.99 -14.64
C PRO A 33 3.20 -9.75 -15.09
N LEU A 34 2.86 -8.57 -14.58
CA LEU A 34 3.60 -7.33 -14.86
C LEU A 34 4.82 -7.20 -13.94
N LEU A 35 4.67 -7.52 -12.66
CA LEU A 35 5.68 -7.23 -11.64
C LEU A 35 6.76 -8.31 -11.56
N THR A 36 6.40 -9.58 -11.73
CA THR A 36 7.36 -10.70 -11.65
C THR A 36 8.49 -10.60 -12.68
N PRO A 37 8.23 -10.30 -13.99
CA PRO A 37 9.31 -10.14 -14.97
C PRO A 37 10.24 -8.96 -14.71
N LEU A 38 9.79 -7.98 -13.92
CA LEU A 38 10.61 -6.83 -13.52
C LEU A 38 11.55 -7.16 -12.35
N GLY A 39 11.58 -8.41 -11.90
CA GLY A 39 12.48 -8.88 -10.84
C GLY A 39 12.00 -8.58 -9.42
N TYR A 40 10.71 -8.28 -9.24
CA TYR A 40 10.11 -8.09 -7.92
C TYR A 40 9.61 -9.41 -7.32
N THR A 41 9.68 -9.52 -6.00
CA THR A 41 9.06 -10.63 -5.27
C THR A 41 7.58 -10.30 -5.04
N VAL A 42 6.68 -11.05 -5.65
CA VAL A 42 5.24 -10.75 -5.57
C VAL A 42 4.51 -11.74 -4.67
N CYS A 43 3.99 -11.25 -3.55
CA CYS A 43 3.15 -12.00 -2.63
C CYS A 43 1.67 -11.65 -2.86
N LYS A 44 0.82 -12.66 -3.06
CA LYS A 44 -0.63 -12.48 -3.25
C LYS A 44 -1.42 -13.56 -2.49
N PRO A 45 -2.64 -13.27 -2.03
CA PRO A 45 -3.49 -14.31 -1.45
C PRO A 45 -3.81 -15.36 -2.51
N GLU A 46 -3.81 -16.63 -2.10
CA GLU A 46 -4.07 -17.76 -3.00
C GLU A 46 -5.48 -17.71 -3.59
N THR A 47 -5.64 -18.37 -4.74
CA THR A 47 -6.93 -18.51 -5.42
C THR A 47 -7.38 -19.97 -5.36
N LEU A 48 -8.68 -20.19 -5.16
CA LEU A 48 -9.26 -21.51 -5.33
C LEU A 48 -9.11 -21.98 -6.77
N SER A 49 -8.70 -23.22 -6.95
CA SER A 49 -8.72 -23.88 -8.26
C SER A 49 -10.17 -24.12 -8.69
N ALA A 50 -10.42 -24.15 -9.99
CA ALA A 50 -11.74 -24.45 -10.53
C ALA A 50 -12.28 -25.78 -9.96
N GLY A 51 -13.56 -25.78 -9.56
CA GLY A 51 -14.21 -26.95 -8.96
C GLY A 51 -13.80 -27.26 -7.50
N LYS A 52 -12.98 -26.43 -6.85
CA LYS A 52 -12.67 -26.56 -5.42
C LYS A 52 -13.42 -25.52 -4.60
N THR A 53 -13.96 -25.94 -3.47
CA THR A 53 -14.64 -25.07 -2.50
C THR A 53 -13.69 -24.51 -1.43
N GLN A 54 -12.53 -25.15 -1.22
CA GLN A 54 -11.55 -24.74 -0.20
C GLN A 54 -10.10 -24.89 -0.69
N LEU A 55 -9.20 -24.09 -0.10
CA LEU A 55 -7.75 -24.20 -0.24
C LEU A 55 -7.23 -25.39 0.59
N SER A 56 -6.09 -25.96 0.18
CA SER A 56 -5.32 -26.83 1.08
C SER A 56 -4.83 -26.05 2.28
N THR A 57 -4.56 -26.73 3.39
CA THR A 57 -4.03 -26.11 4.63
C THR A 57 -2.79 -25.26 4.34
N GLU A 58 -1.86 -25.75 3.52
CA GLU A 58 -0.65 -25.02 3.16
C GLU A 58 -0.97 -23.72 2.39
N LYS A 59 -1.83 -23.78 1.37
CA LYS A 59 -2.24 -22.60 0.60
C LYS A 59 -3.06 -21.62 1.43
N ALA A 60 -3.91 -22.14 2.32
CA ALA A 60 -4.67 -21.33 3.26
C ALA A 60 -3.73 -20.56 4.20
N ASN A 61 -2.71 -21.21 4.74
CA ASN A 61 -1.71 -20.60 5.61
C ASN A 61 -0.90 -19.51 4.88
N LYS A 62 -0.42 -19.79 3.65
CA LYS A 62 0.27 -18.79 2.81
C LYS A 62 -0.64 -17.58 2.54
N SER A 63 -1.89 -17.83 2.16
CA SER A 63 -2.88 -16.78 1.91
C SER A 63 -3.19 -15.95 3.17
N ARG A 64 -3.26 -16.61 4.33
CA ARG A 64 -3.49 -15.97 5.63
C ARG A 64 -2.35 -15.04 6.01
N LEU A 65 -1.11 -15.46 5.80
CA LEU A 65 0.08 -14.65 6.05
C LEU A 65 0.08 -13.37 5.21
N VAL A 66 -0.16 -13.49 3.90
CA VAL A 66 -0.27 -12.32 3.01
C VAL A 66 -1.36 -11.36 3.48
N THR A 67 -2.52 -11.89 3.88
CA THR A 67 -3.64 -11.09 4.39
C THR A 67 -3.30 -10.38 5.70
N LEU A 68 -2.56 -11.02 6.62
CA LEU A 68 -2.10 -10.39 7.86
C LEU A 68 -1.19 -9.20 7.57
N CYS A 69 -0.18 -9.41 6.72
CA CYS A 69 0.76 -8.35 6.35
C CYS A 69 0.04 -7.16 5.71
N SER A 70 -0.86 -7.40 4.75
CA SER A 70 -1.65 -6.34 4.12
C SER A 70 -2.52 -5.57 5.14
N ALA A 71 -3.14 -6.28 6.09
CA ALA A 71 -3.95 -5.65 7.14
C ALA A 71 -3.11 -4.72 8.04
N ILE A 72 -1.89 -5.14 8.40
CA ILE A 72 -0.96 -4.32 9.20
C ILE A 72 -0.55 -3.08 8.41
N ILE A 73 -0.10 -3.24 7.17
CA ILE A 73 0.32 -2.13 6.29
C ILE A 73 -0.82 -1.11 6.14
N THR A 74 -2.04 -1.59 5.90
CA THR A 74 -3.24 -0.75 5.78
C THR A 74 -3.52 0.01 7.07
N LYS A 75 -3.43 -0.65 8.24
CA LYS A 75 -3.63 0.01 9.54
C LYS A 75 -2.57 1.08 9.80
N MET A 76 -1.31 0.81 9.51
CA MET A 76 -0.21 1.77 9.65
C MET A 76 -0.40 2.98 8.74
N ALA A 77 -0.77 2.77 7.47
CA ALA A 77 -1.06 3.84 6.53
C ALA A 77 -2.24 4.72 6.99
N LYS A 78 -3.31 4.11 7.51
CA LYS A 78 -4.45 4.84 8.10
C LYS A 78 -4.04 5.63 9.34
N ALA A 79 -3.24 5.05 10.24
CA ALA A 79 -2.72 5.74 11.41
C ALA A 79 -1.87 6.96 11.02
N ARG A 80 -0.94 6.79 10.06
CA ARG A 80 -0.11 7.88 9.53
C ARG A 80 -0.94 8.97 8.84
N LYS A 81 -2.03 8.60 8.14
CA LYS A 81 -2.96 9.58 7.57
C LYS A 81 -3.67 10.40 8.66
N ARG A 82 -4.13 9.75 9.74
CA ARG A 82 -4.75 10.44 10.88
C ARG A 82 -3.76 11.41 11.53
N GLN A 83 -2.53 10.98 11.79
CA GLN A 83 -1.47 11.84 12.33
C GLN A 83 -1.27 13.09 11.47
N ARG A 84 -1.08 12.93 10.15
CA ARG A 84 -0.92 14.08 9.23
C ARG A 84 -2.11 15.04 9.26
N ASN A 85 -3.34 14.53 9.34
CA ASN A 85 -4.53 15.37 9.44
C ASN A 85 -4.55 16.16 10.76
N THR A 86 -4.20 15.52 11.87
CA THR A 86 -4.08 16.18 13.18
C THR A 86 -2.98 17.24 13.17
N ASP A 87 -1.82 16.93 12.60
CA ASP A 87 -0.70 17.88 12.49
C ASP A 87 -1.08 19.09 11.62
N GLN A 88 -1.79 18.85 10.52
CA GLN A 88 -2.31 19.91 9.67
C GLN A 88 -3.30 20.81 10.42
N TRP A 89 -4.22 20.22 11.18
CA TRP A 89 -5.19 20.98 11.97
C TRP A 89 -4.51 21.86 13.02
N LYS A 90 -3.53 21.33 13.76
CA LYS A 90 -2.74 22.10 14.74
C LYS A 90 -2.00 23.26 14.08
N ARG A 91 -1.41 23.04 12.89
CA ARG A 91 -0.73 24.10 12.14
C ARG A 91 -1.69 25.20 11.69
N ASN A 92 -2.91 24.84 11.31
CA ASN A 92 -3.93 25.82 10.93
C ASN A 92 -4.44 26.61 12.14
N LEU A 93 -4.65 25.96 13.29
CA LEU A 93 -5.06 26.64 14.53
C LEU A 93 -4.03 27.68 14.97
N GLN A 94 -2.74 27.31 14.98
CA GLN A 94 -1.65 28.25 15.31
C GLN A 94 -1.55 29.42 14.33
N LYS A 95 -2.00 29.27 13.08
CA LYS A 95 -2.05 30.38 12.13
C LYS A 95 -3.18 31.33 12.50
N LEU A 96 -4.39 30.80 12.76
CA LEU A 96 -5.53 31.59 13.19
C LEU A 96 -5.24 32.37 14.48
N GLU A 97 -4.64 31.72 15.49
CA GLU A 97 -4.25 32.38 16.75
C GLU A 97 -3.21 33.50 16.55
N ARG A 98 -2.27 33.33 15.61
CA ARG A 98 -1.31 34.38 15.25
C ARG A 98 -1.98 35.54 14.53
N ASP A 99 -2.88 35.25 13.60
CA ASP A 99 -3.56 36.25 12.79
C ASP A 99 -4.58 37.06 13.63
N GLU A 100 -5.24 36.42 14.60
CA GLU A 100 -6.10 37.10 15.59
C GLU A 100 -5.29 37.91 16.62
N GLY A 101 -4.12 37.44 17.04
CA GLY A 101 -3.23 38.16 17.95
C GLY A 101 -2.54 39.38 17.32
N THR A 102 -2.52 39.50 16.00
CA THR A 102 -2.02 40.70 15.29
C THR A 102 -3.07 41.79 15.11
N GLY A 103 -4.31 41.58 15.55
CA GLY A 103 -5.36 42.59 15.53
C GLY A 103 -5.71 43.10 16.92
N GLN A 104 -5.05 44.18 17.38
CA GLN A 104 -5.71 45.33 18.04
C GLN A 104 -4.72 46.40 18.54
N PRO A 105 -5.08 47.70 18.59
CA PRO A 105 -6.21 48.39 17.96
C PRO A 105 -5.84 49.13 16.66
#